data_AF-A0A0V0XJL5-F1
#
_entry.id   AF-A0A0V0XJL5-F1
#
_cell.length_a   1.000
_cell.length_b   1.000
_cell.length_c   1.000
_cell.angle_alpha   90.00
_cell.angle_beta   90.00
_cell.angle_gamma   90.00
#
_symmetry.space_group_name_H-M   'P 1'
#
loop_
_entity.id
_entity.type
_entity.pdbx_description
1 polymer ?
#
loop_
_entity_poly.entity_id
_entity_poly.type
_entity_poly.pdbx_seq_one_letter_code
_entity_poly.pdbx_strand_id
1 'polypeptide(L)'
;RNKVLNEKISRKKANDKYFKLSKVINAEKCGNGVFIFLMKLGKTNCKLSQIEIPKKTTLCEMNRYHGTMNFTLHIPGKNRSWKKELLVYEPVASSMPSKFLGKLPRHPYGRTGSVGLGILPKLGKNIKIMVLIGRRTGKQEELLSVIDGSNQFRAPQFYVNEYKKQPFGEKLEKLLMDMFISAGMDAKSALKKMKALKKDARIVGLSVMM
;
A
#
# COMPACT_ATOMS: atom_id res chain seq x y z
N ARG A 1 -7.52 -1.54 31.57
CA ARG A 1 -7.11 -0.25 30.94
C ARG A 1 -8.07 0.16 29.81
N ASN A 2 -9.38 0.32 30.12
CA ASN A 2 -10.46 0.59 29.14
C ASN A 2 -11.05 2.02 29.25
N LYS A 3 -10.41 2.92 30.01
CA LYS A 3 -10.95 4.27 30.28
C LYS A 3 -10.90 5.21 29.06
N VAL A 4 -9.92 5.07 28.17
CA VAL A 4 -9.69 6.04 27.09
C VAL A 4 -10.76 5.98 25.98
N LEU A 5 -11.29 4.79 25.65
CA LEU A 5 -12.31 4.64 24.61
C LEU A 5 -13.70 5.10 25.11
N ASN A 6 -14.04 4.77 26.36
CA ASN A 6 -15.28 5.25 26.98
C ASN A 6 -15.26 6.76 27.23
N GLU A 7 -14.11 7.36 27.57
CA GLU A 7 -14.01 8.83 27.72
C GLU A 7 -14.18 9.60 26.40
N LYS A 8 -13.74 9.05 25.26
CA LYS A 8 -13.99 9.66 23.94
C LYS A 8 -15.44 9.49 23.46
N ILE A 9 -16.12 8.42 23.87
CA ILE A 9 -17.51 8.13 23.48
C ILE A 9 -18.54 8.77 24.45
N SER A 10 -18.15 9.02 25.70
CA SER A 10 -19.09 9.31 26.80
C SER A 10 -18.86 10.65 27.53
N ARG A 11 -18.04 11.58 27.01
CA ARG A 11 -17.99 12.94 27.61
C ARG A 11 -19.34 13.64 27.40
N LYS A 12 -20.20 13.55 28.42
CA LYS A 12 -21.39 14.39 28.57
C LYS A 12 -20.95 15.84 28.78
N LYS A 13 -21.09 16.67 27.75
CA LYS A 13 -21.36 18.10 27.94
C LYS A 13 -22.81 18.34 27.53
N ALA A 14 -23.50 19.23 28.23
CA ALA A 14 -24.81 19.68 27.80
C ALA A 14 -24.68 20.21 26.34
N ASN A 15 -25.51 19.68 25.44
CA ASN A 15 -25.56 19.96 23.99
C ASN A 15 -24.60 19.19 23.06
N ASP A 16 -23.73 18.30 23.55
CA ASP A 16 -22.88 17.46 22.68
C ASP A 16 -23.66 16.24 22.13
N LYS A 17 -23.47 15.95 20.82
CA LYS A 17 -24.01 14.73 20.18
C LYS A 17 -23.25 13.50 20.68
N TYR A 18 -23.88 12.68 21.52
CA TYR A 18 -23.28 11.45 22.04
C TYR A 18 -23.80 10.20 21.31
N PHE A 19 -22.99 9.15 21.27
CA PHE A 19 -23.34 7.87 20.65
C PHE A 19 -23.27 6.75 21.68
N LYS A 20 -24.31 5.91 21.73
CA LYS A 20 -24.35 4.73 22.59
C LYS A 20 -23.94 3.50 21.79
N LEU A 21 -22.99 2.70 22.28
CA LEU A 21 -22.75 1.36 21.75
C LEU A 21 -23.96 0.49 22.08
N SER A 22 -24.58 -0.13 21.07
CA SER A 22 -25.85 -0.86 21.24
C SER A 22 -25.67 -2.37 21.28
N LYS A 23 -24.83 -2.93 20.39
CA LYS A 23 -24.67 -4.37 20.23
C LYS A 23 -23.35 -4.70 19.54
N VAL A 24 -22.69 -5.78 19.95
CA VAL A 24 -21.63 -6.42 19.16
C VAL A 24 -22.31 -7.26 18.08
N ILE A 25 -22.03 -6.94 16.81
CA ILE A 25 -22.59 -7.66 15.65
C ILE A 25 -21.79 -8.92 15.38
N ASN A 26 -20.46 -8.85 15.42
CA ASN A 26 -19.56 -9.97 15.15
C ASN A 26 -18.23 -9.76 15.90
N ALA A 27 -17.54 -10.86 16.24
CA ALA A 27 -16.22 -10.86 16.84
C ALA A 27 -15.40 -12.01 16.26
N GLU A 28 -14.17 -11.72 15.82
CA GLU A 28 -13.28 -12.71 15.23
C GLU A 28 -11.89 -12.63 15.88
N LYS A 29 -11.34 -13.80 16.24
CA LYS A 29 -9.94 -13.92 16.67
C LYS A 29 -9.07 -14.09 15.42
N CYS A 30 -8.21 -13.13 15.16
CA CYS A 30 -7.23 -13.17 14.10
C CYS A 30 -5.88 -13.71 14.61
N GLY A 31 -4.93 -13.90 13.70
CA GLY A 31 -3.55 -14.29 14.05
C GLY A 31 -2.85 -13.26 14.96
N ASN A 32 -1.77 -13.70 15.61
CA ASN A 32 -0.91 -12.86 16.46
C ASN A 32 -1.62 -12.16 17.64
N GLY A 33 -2.65 -12.82 18.21
CA GLY A 33 -3.37 -12.29 19.37
C GLY A 33 -4.25 -11.08 19.07
N VAL A 34 -4.57 -10.82 17.80
CA VAL A 34 -5.43 -9.72 17.37
C VAL A 34 -6.89 -10.16 17.41
N PHE A 35 -7.78 -9.35 17.98
CA PHE A 35 -9.21 -9.59 18.03
C PHE A 35 -9.94 -8.44 17.34
N ILE A 36 -10.83 -8.74 16.40
CA ILE A 36 -11.60 -7.73 15.67
C ILE A 36 -13.06 -7.83 16.07
N PHE A 37 -13.63 -6.70 16.48
CA PHE A 37 -15.03 -6.58 16.87
C PHE A 37 -15.75 -5.64 15.92
N LEU A 38 -16.87 -6.10 15.38
CA LEU A 38 -17.81 -5.27 14.66
C LEU A 38 -18.94 -4.89 15.62
N MET A 39 -19.16 -3.59 15.82
CA MET A 39 -20.15 -3.07 16.76
C MET A 39 -21.16 -2.16 16.08
N LYS A 40 -22.41 -2.21 16.55
CA LYS A 40 -23.51 -1.33 16.14
C LYS A 40 -23.64 -0.17 17.11
N LEU A 41 -23.67 1.05 16.59
CA LEU A 41 -24.10 2.23 17.33
C LEU A 41 -25.64 2.26 17.43
N GLY A 42 -26.16 2.61 18.60
CA GLY A 42 -27.58 2.86 18.82
C GLY A 42 -28.08 4.04 17.98
N LYS A 43 -29.38 4.09 17.70
CA LYS A 43 -30.00 5.20 16.94
C LYS A 43 -29.65 6.54 17.60
N THR A 44 -29.03 7.43 16.83
CA THR A 44 -28.83 8.84 17.18
C THR A 44 -29.47 9.70 16.08
N ASN A 45 -29.62 11.01 16.32
CA ASN A 45 -30.07 11.99 15.33
C ASN A 45 -29.03 12.26 14.21
N CYS A 46 -27.95 11.49 14.15
CA CYS A 46 -26.90 11.61 13.14
C CYS A 46 -27.17 10.65 11.97
N LYS A 47 -27.03 11.12 10.73
CA LYS A 47 -27.05 10.27 9.53
C LYS A 47 -25.75 9.44 9.46
N LEU A 48 -25.76 8.24 10.04
CA LEU A 48 -24.60 7.35 10.00
C LEU A 48 -24.61 6.51 8.73
N SER A 49 -23.50 6.51 7.99
CA SER A 49 -23.31 5.56 6.88
C SER A 49 -22.92 4.20 7.45
N GLN A 50 -23.83 3.22 7.43
CA GLN A 50 -23.51 1.85 7.82
C GLN A 50 -22.39 1.30 6.92
N ILE A 51 -21.40 0.64 7.52
CA ILE A 51 -20.40 -0.12 6.78
C ILE A 51 -21.08 -1.43 6.40
N GLU A 52 -21.46 -1.57 5.13
CA GLU A 52 -21.90 -2.86 4.61
C GLU A 52 -20.68 -3.76 4.50
N ILE A 53 -20.77 -4.92 5.13
CA ILE A 53 -19.76 -5.96 5.08
C ILE A 53 -20.10 -6.84 3.88
N PRO A 54 -19.24 -6.91 2.86
CA PRO A 54 -19.38 -7.89 1.79
C PRO A 54 -19.64 -9.29 2.35
N LYS A 55 -20.69 -9.96 1.87
CA LYS A 55 -21.14 -11.28 2.37
C LYS A 55 -20.10 -12.42 2.26
N LYS A 56 -18.96 -12.21 1.59
CA LYS A 56 -18.01 -13.27 1.19
C LYS A 56 -16.62 -13.16 1.83
N THR A 57 -16.42 -12.34 2.86
CA THR A 57 -15.07 -12.09 3.42
C THR A 57 -15.13 -11.98 4.93
N THR A 58 -14.17 -12.56 5.66
CA THR A 58 -14.14 -12.48 7.13
C THR A 58 -13.65 -11.10 7.61
N LEU A 59 -13.86 -10.76 8.89
CA LEU A 59 -13.34 -9.51 9.44
C LEU A 59 -11.82 -9.49 9.41
N CYS A 60 -11.17 -10.62 9.68
CA CYS A 60 -9.72 -10.72 9.60
C CYS A 60 -9.21 -10.48 8.18
N GLU A 61 -9.87 -11.05 7.16
CA GLU A 61 -9.50 -10.84 5.75
C GLU A 61 -9.71 -9.38 5.32
N MET A 62 -10.84 -8.76 5.68
CA MET A 62 -11.15 -7.36 5.35
C MET A 62 -10.17 -6.36 5.93
N ASN A 63 -9.59 -6.69 7.08
CA ASN A 63 -8.65 -5.84 7.82
C ASN A 63 -7.20 -6.29 7.60
N ARG A 64 -6.91 -7.27 6.74
CA ARG A 64 -5.53 -7.71 6.52
C ARG A 64 -4.76 -6.72 5.66
N TYR A 65 -3.56 -6.32 6.10
CA TYR A 65 -2.65 -5.57 5.25
C TYR A 65 -2.05 -6.51 4.21
N HIS A 66 -2.36 -6.26 2.94
CA HIS A 66 -2.01 -7.14 1.83
C HIS A 66 -0.52 -7.49 1.81
N GLY A 67 -0.22 -8.78 1.63
CA GLY A 67 1.16 -9.29 1.62
C GLY A 67 1.83 -9.38 3.00
N THR A 68 1.10 -9.18 4.11
CA THR A 68 1.66 -9.32 5.47
C THR A 68 0.70 -10.06 6.42
N MET A 69 1.16 -10.30 7.65
CA MET A 69 0.33 -10.77 8.77
C MET A 69 -0.25 -9.63 9.62
N ASN A 70 0.00 -8.37 9.25
CA ASN A 70 -0.49 -7.21 9.99
C ASN A 70 -1.92 -6.86 9.59
N PHE A 71 -2.60 -6.11 10.46
CA PHE A 71 -3.97 -5.65 10.26
C PHE A 71 -4.04 -4.12 10.14
N THR A 72 -5.01 -3.61 9.38
CA THR A 72 -5.36 -2.21 9.22
C THR A 72 -6.83 -1.98 9.55
N LEU A 73 -7.19 -0.72 9.79
CA LEU A 73 -8.59 -0.35 9.96
C LEU A 73 -9.31 -0.41 8.60
N HIS A 74 -10.31 -1.27 8.45
CA HIS A 74 -11.12 -1.28 7.24
C HIS A 74 -11.87 0.06 7.04
N ILE A 75 -11.63 0.73 5.91
CA ILE A 75 -12.32 1.97 5.52
C ILE A 75 -13.13 1.72 4.25
N PRO A 76 -14.47 1.74 4.33
CA PRO A 76 -15.32 1.59 3.16
C PRO A 76 -15.07 2.69 2.13
N GLY A 77 -15.23 2.36 0.85
CA GLY A 77 -14.98 3.29 -0.26
C GLY A 77 -15.62 4.67 -0.05
N LYS A 78 -16.89 4.70 0.37
CA LYS A 78 -17.65 5.93 0.66
C LYS A 78 -17.13 6.77 1.84
N ASN A 79 -16.16 6.27 2.60
CA ASN A 79 -15.54 6.93 3.76
C ASN A 79 -14.04 7.21 3.56
N ARG A 80 -13.45 6.80 2.43
CA ARG A 80 -12.02 7.03 2.13
C ARG A 80 -11.69 8.51 1.98
N SER A 81 -12.53 9.31 1.34
CA SER A 81 -12.23 10.72 1.05
C SER A 81 -11.89 11.55 2.30
N TRP A 82 -10.75 12.26 2.26
CA TRP A 82 -10.32 13.18 3.33
C TRP A 82 -11.31 14.31 3.59
N LYS A 83 -12.15 14.68 2.60
CA LYS A 83 -13.17 15.73 2.74
C LYS A 83 -14.35 15.30 3.62
N LYS A 84 -14.54 14.00 3.80
CA LYS A 84 -15.63 13.47 4.62
C LYS A 84 -15.22 13.44 6.08
N GLU A 85 -16.04 14.02 6.93
CA GLU A 85 -15.90 13.92 8.37
C GLU A 85 -16.26 12.51 8.85
N LEU A 86 -15.43 11.93 9.70
CA LEU A 86 -15.67 10.64 10.34
C LEU A 86 -15.76 10.85 11.84
N LEU A 87 -16.73 10.19 12.47
CA LEU A 87 -16.95 10.29 13.91
C LEU A 87 -15.70 9.88 14.71
N VAL A 88 -15.09 8.77 14.34
CA VAL A 88 -13.80 8.31 14.87
C VAL A 88 -12.99 7.78 13.70
N TYR A 89 -11.75 8.22 13.58
CA TYR A 89 -10.77 7.65 12.67
C TYR A 89 -9.43 7.52 13.39
N GLU A 90 -9.13 6.30 13.81
CA GLU A 90 -7.90 5.94 14.52
C GLU A 90 -7.21 4.81 13.74
N PRO A 91 -6.40 5.14 12.72
CA PRO A 91 -5.72 4.17 11.88
C PRO A 91 -4.59 3.43 12.63
N VAL A 92 -4.28 2.21 12.17
CA VAL A 92 -3.22 1.39 12.77
C VAL A 92 -1.84 1.91 12.38
N ALA A 93 -0.98 2.18 13.36
CA ALA A 93 0.39 2.58 13.12
C ALA A 93 1.25 1.35 12.74
N SER A 94 1.96 1.44 11.62
CA SER A 94 2.89 0.40 11.15
C SER A 94 4.19 1.04 10.67
N SER A 95 5.31 0.62 11.26
CA SER A 95 6.66 1.11 10.90
C SER A 95 6.73 2.64 10.91
N MET A 96 6.41 3.24 12.06
CA MET A 96 6.51 4.70 12.26
C MET A 96 7.97 5.10 12.46
N PRO A 97 8.57 5.88 11.55
CA PRO A 97 9.93 6.37 11.76
C PRO A 97 9.94 7.37 12.91
N SER A 98 10.83 7.17 13.90
CA SER A 98 10.93 7.97 15.13
C SER A 98 11.14 9.47 14.89
N LYS A 99 11.66 9.85 13.70
CA LYS A 99 11.90 11.23 13.29
C LYS A 99 10.64 11.97 12.80
N PHE A 100 9.50 11.30 12.67
CA PHE A 100 8.24 11.92 12.21
C PHE A 100 7.24 12.08 13.36
N LEU A 101 7.53 13.02 14.26
CA LEU A 101 6.56 13.61 15.20
C LEU A 101 5.74 14.77 14.57
N GLY A 102 5.72 14.87 13.22
CA GLY A 102 5.08 15.95 12.45
C GLY A 102 3.92 15.51 11.56
N LYS A 103 3.48 16.39 10.63
CA LYS A 103 2.44 16.09 9.62
C LYS A 103 2.94 15.04 8.62
N LEU A 104 2.44 13.81 8.76
CA LEU A 104 2.65 12.77 7.76
C LEU A 104 1.96 13.12 6.43
N PRO A 105 2.55 12.77 5.27
CA PRO A 105 1.89 12.90 3.99
C PRO A 105 0.57 12.14 3.98
N ARG A 106 -0.49 12.78 3.47
CA ARG A 106 -1.77 12.12 3.25
C ARG A 106 -1.74 11.36 1.94
N HIS A 107 -2.26 10.14 1.95
CA HIS A 107 -2.41 9.36 0.73
C HIS A 107 -3.40 10.07 -0.21
N PRO A 108 -3.07 10.24 -1.51
CA PRO A 108 -3.86 11.08 -2.43
C PRO A 108 -5.29 10.55 -2.64
N TYR A 109 -5.49 9.22 -2.55
CA TYR A 109 -6.79 8.57 -2.74
C TYR A 109 -7.63 8.45 -1.46
N GLY A 110 -7.24 9.13 -0.38
CA GLY A 110 -7.98 9.10 0.89
C GLY A 110 -7.35 8.22 1.96
N ARG A 111 -8.14 7.96 3.00
CA ARG A 111 -7.80 7.13 4.16
C ARG A 111 -7.59 5.68 3.74
N THR A 112 -6.53 5.07 4.28
CA THR A 112 -6.14 3.67 4.04
C THR A 112 -6.31 2.79 5.27
N GLY A 113 -6.63 3.38 6.43
CA GLY A 113 -6.74 2.63 7.69
C GLY A 113 -5.41 2.32 8.37
N SER A 114 -4.31 2.81 7.83
CA SER A 114 -2.97 2.69 8.39
C SER A 114 -2.17 4.00 8.30
N VAL A 115 -1.19 4.15 9.18
CA VAL A 115 -0.20 5.24 9.14
C VAL A 115 1.21 4.67 9.25
N GLY A 116 2.18 5.42 8.72
CA GLY A 116 3.59 5.01 8.71
C GLY A 116 4.02 4.42 7.36
N LEU A 117 5.16 3.73 7.35
CA LEU A 117 5.78 3.21 6.13
C LEU A 117 5.13 1.92 5.62
N GLY A 118 4.60 1.08 6.52
CA GLY A 118 4.20 -0.28 6.15
C GLY A 118 5.36 -1.06 5.51
N ILE A 119 5.13 -1.61 4.31
CA ILE A 119 6.14 -2.31 3.50
C ILE A 119 6.83 -1.42 2.44
N LEU A 120 6.54 -0.11 2.44
CA LEU A 120 7.08 0.81 1.44
C LEU A 120 8.45 1.35 1.85
N PRO A 121 9.38 1.57 0.90
CA PRO A 121 10.72 2.09 1.21
C PRO A 121 10.74 3.49 1.85
N LYS A 122 9.79 4.37 1.50
CA LYS A 122 9.74 5.74 2.02
C LYS A 122 8.32 6.25 2.24
N LEU A 123 8.19 7.30 3.04
CA LEU A 123 6.90 7.99 3.24
C LEU A 123 6.48 8.73 1.97
N GLY A 124 5.17 8.76 1.71
CA GLY A 124 4.62 9.45 0.55
C GLY A 124 4.81 8.69 -0.76
N LYS A 125 5.25 9.39 -1.81
CA LYS A 125 5.30 8.85 -3.18
C LYS A 125 6.41 7.81 -3.31
N ASN A 126 6.03 6.56 -3.61
CA ASN A 126 6.94 5.48 -3.97
C ASN A 126 6.76 5.16 -5.45
N ILE A 127 7.82 5.24 -6.24
CA ILE A 127 7.77 4.95 -7.68
C ILE A 127 8.29 3.53 -7.86
N LYS A 128 7.43 2.65 -8.37
CA LYS A 128 7.79 1.27 -8.70
C LYS A 128 7.89 1.16 -10.22
N ILE A 129 8.99 0.63 -10.71
CA ILE A 129 9.17 0.31 -12.13
C ILE A 129 9.00 -1.19 -12.30
N MET A 130 8.32 -1.56 -13.38
CA MET A 130 8.24 -2.92 -13.90
C MET A 130 8.87 -2.91 -15.28
N VAL A 131 9.89 -3.75 -15.50
CA VAL A 131 10.64 -3.78 -16.76
C VAL A 131 10.23 -5.01 -17.56
N LEU A 132 9.83 -4.80 -18.81
CA LEU A 132 9.51 -5.86 -19.76
C LEU A 132 10.64 -5.90 -20.80
N ILE A 133 11.41 -6.99 -20.82
CA ILE A 133 12.50 -7.17 -21.79
C ILE A 133 12.09 -8.31 -22.72
N GLY A 134 11.68 -7.95 -23.93
CA GLY A 134 11.32 -8.91 -24.96
C GLY A 134 12.47 -9.18 -25.92
N ARG A 135 12.56 -10.40 -26.45
CA ARG A 135 13.32 -10.71 -27.67
C ARG A 135 12.43 -11.47 -28.65
N ARG A 136 12.70 -11.31 -29.95
CA ARG A 136 12.01 -12.06 -31.00
C ARG A 136 12.98 -13.06 -31.61
N THR A 137 12.61 -14.33 -31.59
CA THR A 137 13.37 -15.44 -32.19
C THR A 137 12.51 -16.05 -33.30
N GLY A 138 12.72 -15.61 -34.55
CA GLY A 138 11.87 -15.99 -35.68
C GLY A 138 10.42 -15.51 -35.51
N LYS A 139 9.48 -16.46 -35.36
CA LYS A 139 8.06 -16.18 -35.10
C LYS A 139 7.71 -16.11 -33.60
N GLN A 140 8.62 -16.49 -32.71
CA GLN A 140 8.36 -16.51 -31.27
C GLN A 140 8.78 -15.19 -30.62
N GLU A 141 7.94 -14.68 -29.73
CA GLU A 141 8.28 -13.60 -28.81
C GLU A 141 8.55 -14.19 -27.44
N GLU A 142 9.69 -13.85 -26.88
CA GLU A 142 10.12 -14.29 -25.55
C GLU A 142 10.22 -13.08 -24.64
N LEU A 143 9.78 -13.21 -23.40
CA LEU A 143 9.87 -12.16 -22.38
C LEU A 143 10.78 -12.64 -21.26
N LEU A 144 11.74 -11.81 -20.88
CA LEU A 144 12.53 -12.03 -19.67
C LEU A 144 11.62 -11.88 -18.45
N SER A 145 11.55 -12.95 -17.66
CA SER A 145 10.80 -13.02 -16.41
C SER A 145 11.67 -13.54 -15.28
N VAL A 146 11.35 -13.12 -14.07
CA VAL A 146 11.86 -13.72 -12.82
C VAL A 146 10.80 -14.67 -12.26
N ILE A 147 11.24 -15.83 -11.78
CA ILE A 147 10.40 -16.74 -11.02
C ILE A 147 10.47 -16.27 -9.55
N ASP A 148 9.32 -15.99 -8.95
CA ASP A 148 9.28 -15.61 -7.53
C ASP A 148 9.24 -16.84 -6.61
N GLY A 149 9.27 -16.61 -5.28
CA GLY A 149 9.22 -17.69 -4.28
C GLY A 149 7.93 -18.52 -4.30
N SER A 150 6.93 -18.15 -5.11
CA SER A 150 5.70 -18.91 -5.36
C SER A 150 5.70 -19.63 -6.71
N ASN A 151 6.85 -19.73 -7.37
CA ASN A 151 7.03 -20.33 -8.68
C ASN A 151 6.21 -19.64 -9.79
N GLN A 152 5.88 -18.35 -9.63
CA GLN A 152 5.16 -17.58 -10.64
C GLN A 152 6.11 -16.69 -11.43
N PHE A 153 5.92 -16.68 -12.76
CA PHE A 153 6.63 -15.76 -13.64
C PHE A 153 6.14 -14.33 -13.42
N ARG A 154 7.07 -13.43 -13.13
CA ARG A 154 6.80 -12.00 -12.96
C ARG A 154 7.84 -11.16 -13.69
N ALA A 155 7.42 -10.01 -14.16
CA ALA A 155 8.35 -9.01 -14.68
C ALA A 155 9.25 -8.49 -13.54
N PRO A 156 10.55 -8.27 -13.80
CA PRO A 156 11.43 -7.61 -12.85
C PRO A 156 10.83 -6.28 -12.36
N GLN A 157 10.73 -6.12 -11.05
CA GLN A 157 10.11 -4.96 -10.43
C GLN A 157 10.94 -4.43 -9.26
N PHE A 158 11.08 -3.13 -9.16
CA PHE A 158 11.87 -2.47 -8.11
C PHE A 158 11.42 -1.03 -7.89
N TYR A 159 11.78 -0.48 -6.74
CA TYR A 159 11.52 0.91 -6.42
C TYR A 159 12.65 1.81 -6.93
N VAL A 160 12.29 3.00 -7.41
CA VAL A 160 13.23 4.03 -7.82
C VAL A 160 12.87 5.38 -7.22
N ASN A 161 13.85 6.28 -7.16
CA ASN A 161 13.62 7.66 -6.73
C ASN A 161 13.17 8.55 -7.90
N GLU A 162 13.87 8.47 -9.04
CA GLU A 162 13.61 9.29 -10.22
C GLU A 162 13.67 8.45 -11.50
N TYR A 163 12.53 7.93 -11.94
CA TYR A 163 12.43 7.09 -13.13
C TYR A 163 12.89 7.78 -14.43
N LYS A 164 12.83 9.12 -14.51
CA LYS A 164 13.29 9.86 -15.70
C LYS A 164 14.81 9.87 -15.84
N LYS A 165 15.55 9.86 -14.72
CA LYS A 165 17.02 9.82 -14.72
C LYS A 165 17.53 8.38 -14.69
N GLN A 166 16.81 7.50 -13.99
CA GLN A 166 17.21 6.11 -13.76
C GLN A 166 16.03 5.16 -14.04
N PRO A 167 15.66 4.96 -15.31
CA PRO A 167 14.46 4.20 -15.70
C PRO A 167 14.58 2.70 -15.42
N PHE A 168 15.78 2.19 -15.21
CA PHE A 168 16.00 0.79 -14.86
C PHE A 168 16.39 0.61 -13.38
N GLY A 169 16.49 1.69 -12.59
CA GLY A 169 16.92 1.62 -11.21
C GLY A 169 18.34 1.07 -11.01
N GLU A 170 18.91 1.26 -9.84
CA GLU A 170 20.30 0.91 -9.58
C GLU A 170 20.58 -0.59 -9.73
N LYS A 171 19.68 -1.44 -9.20
CA LYS A 171 19.89 -2.89 -9.16
C LYS A 171 19.93 -3.53 -10.55
N LEU A 172 19.00 -3.19 -11.44
CA LEU A 172 18.97 -3.76 -12.79
C LEU A 172 20.04 -3.12 -13.67
N GLU A 173 20.33 -1.83 -13.51
CA GLU A 173 21.44 -1.19 -14.24
C GLU A 173 22.77 -1.86 -13.92
N LYS A 174 23.04 -2.15 -12.64
CA LYS A 174 24.23 -2.89 -12.22
C LYS A 174 24.27 -4.28 -12.88
N LEU A 175 23.17 -5.03 -12.80
CA LEU A 175 23.09 -6.37 -13.40
C LEU A 175 23.30 -6.35 -14.93
N LEU A 176 22.73 -5.36 -15.62
CA LEU A 176 22.95 -5.17 -17.06
C LEU A 176 24.39 -4.79 -17.39
N MET A 177 25.02 -3.91 -16.60
CA MET A 177 26.43 -3.55 -16.76
C MET A 177 27.34 -4.74 -16.56
N ASP A 178 27.12 -5.52 -15.50
CA ASP A 178 27.87 -6.75 -15.22
C ASP A 178 27.74 -7.73 -16.40
N MET A 179 26.52 -7.92 -16.93
CA MET A 179 26.31 -8.75 -18.13
C MET A 179 27.04 -8.23 -19.37
N PHE A 180 27.09 -6.92 -19.61
CA PHE A 180 27.82 -6.37 -20.75
C PHE A 180 29.33 -6.63 -20.64
N ILE A 181 29.89 -6.44 -19.44
CA ILE A 181 31.31 -6.65 -19.18
C ILE A 181 31.65 -8.14 -19.29
N SER A 182 30.84 -9.03 -18.70
CA SER A 182 31.02 -10.48 -18.82
C SER A 182 30.89 -10.99 -20.26
N ALA A 183 30.15 -10.29 -21.12
CA ALA A 183 30.08 -10.56 -22.55
C ALA A 183 31.30 -10.03 -23.35
N GLY A 184 32.34 -9.53 -22.66
CA GLY A 184 33.59 -9.07 -23.27
C GLY A 184 33.59 -7.59 -23.69
N MET A 185 32.59 -6.80 -23.30
CA MET A 185 32.60 -5.36 -23.57
C MET A 185 33.51 -4.60 -22.60
N ASP A 186 34.29 -3.65 -23.12
CA ASP A 186 35.00 -2.69 -22.26
C ASP A 186 34.01 -1.74 -21.56
N ALA A 187 34.46 -1.14 -20.45
CA ALA A 187 33.61 -0.28 -19.61
C ALA A 187 33.02 0.93 -20.36
N LYS A 188 33.76 1.53 -21.30
CA LYS A 188 33.31 2.70 -22.06
C LYS A 188 32.20 2.31 -23.04
N SER A 189 32.37 1.18 -23.73
CA SER A 189 31.37 0.60 -24.61
C SER A 189 30.11 0.16 -23.85
N ALA A 190 30.27 -0.47 -22.68
CA ALA A 190 29.15 -0.87 -21.82
C ALA A 190 28.33 0.34 -21.36
N LEU A 191 29.01 1.41 -20.94
CA LEU A 191 28.36 2.66 -20.54
C LEU A 191 27.60 3.32 -21.71
N LYS A 192 28.19 3.32 -22.92
CA LYS A 192 27.53 3.84 -24.13
C LYS A 192 26.26 3.04 -24.46
N LYS A 193 26.32 1.71 -24.37
CA LYS A 193 25.16 0.82 -24.59
C LYS A 193 24.07 1.03 -23.54
N MET A 194 24.44 1.16 -22.27
CA MET A 194 23.51 1.49 -21.19
C MET A 194 22.80 2.82 -21.43
N LYS A 195 23.52 3.87 -21.87
CA LYS A 195 22.92 5.17 -22.21
C LYS A 195 21.92 5.07 -23.37
N ALA A 196 22.24 4.29 -24.41
CA ALA A 196 21.33 4.06 -25.54
C ALA A 196 20.04 3.37 -25.08
N LEU A 197 20.16 2.28 -24.29
CA LEU A 197 19.00 1.56 -23.75
C LEU A 197 18.09 2.47 -22.91
N LYS A 198 18.67 3.33 -22.06
CA LYS A 198 17.90 4.28 -21.25
C LYS A 198 17.15 5.30 -22.11
N LYS A 199 17.72 5.71 -23.25
CA LYS A 199 17.09 6.64 -24.19
C LYS A 199 15.92 5.99 -24.94
N ASP A 200 16.07 4.71 -25.29
CA ASP A 200 15.06 3.95 -26.04
C ASP A 200 13.94 3.40 -25.12
N ALA A 201 14.15 3.44 -23.80
CA ALA A 201 13.17 3.00 -22.81
C ALA A 201 11.86 3.79 -22.95
N ARG A 202 10.83 3.15 -23.48
CA ARG A 202 9.47 3.69 -23.52
C ARG A 202 8.83 3.53 -22.15
N ILE A 203 8.73 4.64 -21.42
CA ILE A 203 8.04 4.66 -20.13
C ILE A 203 6.53 4.68 -20.41
N VAL A 204 5.89 3.53 -20.22
CA VAL A 204 4.43 3.45 -20.21
C VAL A 204 3.95 3.79 -18.80
N GLY A 205 3.41 5.01 -18.64
CA GLY A 205 2.78 5.41 -17.40
C GLY A 205 1.48 4.66 -17.20
N LEU A 206 1.52 3.52 -16.50
CA LEU A 206 0.31 2.96 -15.92
C LEU A 206 -0.09 3.86 -14.75
N SER A 207 -1.02 4.78 -15.01
CA SER A 207 -1.88 5.30 -13.95
C SER A 207 -2.72 4.12 -13.46
N VAL A 208 -2.18 3.35 -12.52
CA VAL A 208 -2.94 2.30 -11.85
C VAL A 208 -3.97 3.02 -10.98
N MET A 209 -5.15 3.25 -11.55
CA MET A 209 -6.37 3.46 -10.77
C MET A 209 -6.68 2.12 -10.11
N MET A 210 -6.39 2.01 -8.82
CA MET A 210 -6.87 0.95 -7.94
C MET A 210 -7.59 1.58 -6.75
#